data_AF-A0A8T1DSV3-F1
#
_entry.id   AF-A0A8T1DSV3-F1
#
_cell.length_a   1.000
_cell.length_b   1.000
_cell.length_c   1.000
_cell.angle_alpha   90.00
_cell.angle_beta   90.00
_cell.angle_gamma   90.00
#
_symmetry.space_group_name_H-M   'P 1'
#
loop_
_entity.id
_entity.type
_entity.pdbx_description
1 polymer ?
#
loop_
_entity_poly.entity_id
_entity_poly.type
_entity_poly.pdbx_seq_one_letter_code
_entity_poly.pdbx_strand_id
1 'polypeptide(L)'
;MLNTRQRGARNRQDWVRKVGIDGKRYWAKRELPFPLGNAKPKDNGDDSNDKIRIDIPASDADMLSPKGAGSVTGASSASTASTTDPDKELVHQQSLAFVSQLAQTPRHPEGRMTFKEYREVDARVASRGYEISEQDLEILEQVAALPFKDKYAWFLEQTSALIKPWEDGHLKMRVHRENILVESMEQLLGVQMEHIHMPLRIEFIVTGFTDE
;
A
#
# COMPACT_ATOMS: atom_id res chain seq x y z
N MET A 1 -8.49 -2.52 27.75
CA MET A 1 -9.11 -3.88 27.91
C MET A 1 -10.44 -4.06 27.16
N LEU A 2 -10.50 -4.89 26.11
CA LEU A 2 -11.74 -5.24 25.38
C LEU A 2 -12.63 -6.25 26.15
N ASN A 3 -13.95 -6.04 26.15
CA ASN A 3 -14.91 -6.98 26.73
C ASN A 3 -14.99 -8.29 25.90
N THR A 4 -15.37 -9.40 26.51
CA THR A 4 -15.55 -10.74 25.92
C THR A 4 -16.35 -10.71 24.61
N ARG A 5 -17.42 -9.91 24.53
CA ARG A 5 -18.20 -9.74 23.28
C ARG A 5 -17.42 -9.05 22.17
N GLN A 6 -16.58 -8.07 22.51
CA GLN A 6 -15.78 -7.33 21.53
C GLN A 6 -14.58 -8.15 21.04
N ARG A 7 -13.97 -8.97 21.92
CA ARG A 7 -12.97 -9.96 21.54
C ARG A 7 -13.55 -11.00 20.57
N GLY A 8 -14.76 -11.50 20.84
CA GLY A 8 -15.47 -12.40 19.94
C GLY A 8 -15.77 -11.76 18.57
N ALA A 9 -16.20 -10.49 18.56
CA ALA A 9 -16.47 -9.77 17.34
C ALA A 9 -15.19 -9.54 16.50
N ARG A 10 -14.05 -9.26 17.13
CA ARG A 10 -12.77 -9.08 16.43
C ARG A 10 -12.29 -10.38 15.79
N ASN A 11 -12.42 -11.50 16.50
CA ASN A 11 -11.92 -12.80 16.07
C ASN A 11 -12.93 -13.58 15.21
N ARG A 12 -14.05 -12.97 14.80
CA ARG A 12 -15.13 -13.64 14.05
C ARG A 12 -14.70 -14.15 12.67
N GLN A 13 -13.60 -13.60 12.14
CA GLN A 13 -13.02 -13.99 10.85
C GLN A 13 -11.84 -14.96 11.01
N ASP A 14 -11.44 -15.29 12.24
CA ASP A 14 -10.24 -16.08 12.50
C ASP A 14 -10.47 -17.58 12.32
N TRP A 15 -11.69 -18.06 12.10
CA TRP A 15 -11.99 -19.48 11.96
C TRP A 15 -12.55 -19.79 10.58
N VAL A 16 -11.93 -20.74 9.88
CA VAL A 16 -12.32 -21.19 8.54
C VAL A 16 -12.47 -22.70 8.57
N ARG A 17 -13.45 -23.24 7.84
CA ARG A 17 -13.61 -24.69 7.70
C ARG A 17 -12.60 -25.22 6.69
N LYS A 18 -11.72 -26.11 7.12
CA LYS A 18 -10.82 -26.87 6.24
C LYS A 18 -11.34 -28.31 6.12
N VAL A 19 -11.12 -28.93 4.95
CA VAL A 19 -11.41 -30.35 4.72
C VAL A 19 -10.10 -31.10 4.88
N GLY A 20 -10.06 -32.07 5.80
CA GLY A 20 -8.92 -32.96 5.98
C GLY A 20 -8.77 -33.93 4.83
N ILE A 21 -7.61 -34.60 4.79
CA ILE A 21 -7.29 -35.62 3.79
C ILE A 21 -8.24 -36.83 3.91
N ASP A 22 -8.85 -37.01 5.07
CA ASP A 22 -9.88 -37.99 5.40
C ASP A 22 -11.30 -37.55 4.99
N GLY A 23 -11.44 -36.41 4.31
CA GLY A 23 -12.72 -35.84 3.89
C GLY A 23 -13.54 -35.21 5.02
N LYS A 24 -13.05 -35.22 6.27
CA LYS A 24 -13.77 -34.64 7.41
C LYS A 24 -13.52 -33.14 7.49
N ARG A 25 -14.58 -32.38 7.77
CA ARG A 25 -14.51 -30.93 7.94
C ARG A 25 -14.15 -30.60 9.38
N TYR A 26 -13.12 -29.79 9.58
CA TYR A 26 -12.74 -29.27 10.89
C TYR A 26 -12.58 -27.75 10.84
N TRP A 27 -12.76 -27.12 12.01
CA TRP A 27 -12.52 -25.70 12.17
C TRP A 27 -11.04 -25.47 12.40
N ALA A 28 -10.40 -24.73 11.50
CA ALA A 28 -9.01 -24.31 11.63
C ALA A 28 -8.96 -22.81 11.81
N LYS A 29 -7.99 -22.33 12.58
CA LYS A 29 -7.69 -20.90 12.61
C LYS A 29 -7.22 -20.48 11.20
N ARG A 30 -7.69 -19.34 10.69
CA ARG A 30 -7.27 -18.74 9.42
C ARG A 30 -5.78 -18.49 9.54
N GLU A 31 -5.01 -19.34 8.89
CA GLU A 31 -3.58 -19.10 8.71
C GLU A 31 -3.47 -17.95 7.73
N LEU A 32 -2.84 -16.87 8.18
CA LEU A 32 -2.33 -15.87 7.27
C LEU A 32 -1.36 -16.60 6.32
N PRO A 33 -1.23 -16.18 5.05
CA PRO A 33 -0.35 -16.86 4.09
C PRO A 33 1.10 -17.00 4.56
N PHE A 34 1.47 -16.29 5.62
CA PHE A 34 2.75 -16.38 6.31
C PHE A 34 2.55 -16.27 7.83
N PRO A 35 3.33 -17.01 8.64
CA PRO A 35 3.31 -16.84 10.08
C PRO A 35 3.88 -15.46 10.43
N LEU A 36 3.04 -14.52 10.90
CA LEU A 36 3.56 -13.43 11.72
C LEU A 36 4.20 -14.08 12.94
N GLY A 37 5.52 -13.91 13.06
CA GLY A 37 6.34 -14.43 14.13
C GLY A 37 5.96 -13.84 15.49
N ASN A 38 4.86 -14.31 16.06
CA ASN A 38 4.73 -14.32 17.51
C ASN A 38 5.55 -15.51 17.99
N ALA A 39 6.83 -15.24 18.27
CA ALA A 39 7.75 -16.17 18.88
C ALA A 39 7.08 -16.86 20.08
N LYS A 40 6.73 -18.14 19.92
CA LYS A 40 6.76 -19.06 21.06
C LYS A 40 8.23 -19.30 21.37
N PRO A 41 8.67 -19.27 22.64
CA PRO A 41 10.03 -19.68 22.97
C PRO A 41 10.14 -21.16 22.59
N LYS A 42 10.93 -21.46 21.55
CA LYS A 42 11.35 -22.83 21.25
C LYS A 42 12.55 -23.10 22.15
N ASP A 43 12.29 -23.93 23.13
CA ASP A 43 13.29 -24.60 23.93
C ASP A 43 14.07 -25.59 23.04
N ASN A 44 15.40 -25.50 23.14
CA ASN A 44 16.47 -26.43 22.77
C ASN A 44 16.56 -27.10 21.40
N GLY A 45 17.73 -26.88 20.77
CA GLY A 45 18.51 -27.94 20.12
C GLY A 45 18.38 -28.04 18.60
N ASP A 46 19.32 -27.42 17.89
CA ASP A 46 20.24 -28.08 16.95
C ASP A 46 20.59 -27.19 15.75
N ASP A 47 21.85 -27.30 15.37
CA ASP A 47 22.68 -26.45 14.53
C ASP A 47 22.50 -26.83 13.05
N SER A 48 22.11 -25.88 12.20
CA SER A 48 22.41 -25.96 10.75
C SER A 48 22.10 -24.63 10.05
N ASN A 49 23.18 -24.01 9.60
CA ASN A 49 23.27 -22.78 8.84
C ASN A 49 22.93 -23.02 7.36
N ASP A 50 21.68 -22.75 6.93
CA ASP A 50 21.30 -22.80 5.52
C ASP A 50 20.94 -21.40 4.99
N LYS A 51 21.88 -20.85 4.20
CA LYS A 51 21.67 -19.68 3.34
C LYS A 51 20.72 -20.06 2.21
N ILE A 52 19.56 -19.41 2.16
CA ILE A 52 18.59 -19.55 1.06
C ILE A 52 19.23 -18.99 -0.22
N ARG A 53 19.65 -19.87 -1.14
CA ARG A 53 19.97 -19.55 -2.54
C ARG A 53 18.68 -19.64 -3.36
N ILE A 54 18.34 -18.58 -4.09
CA ILE A 54 17.22 -18.57 -5.04
C ILE A 54 17.82 -18.84 -6.43
N ASP A 55 17.64 -20.06 -6.93
CA ASP A 55 17.96 -20.43 -8.31
C ASP A 55 16.81 -20.02 -9.24
N ILE A 56 17.12 -19.17 -10.23
CA ILE A 56 16.19 -18.77 -11.29
C ILE A 56 16.42 -19.72 -12.48
N PRO A 57 15.46 -20.56 -12.90
CA PRO A 57 15.61 -21.33 -14.12
C PRO A 57 15.39 -20.42 -15.32
N ALA A 58 16.45 -20.23 -16.12
CA ALA A 58 16.35 -19.70 -17.47
C ALA A 58 15.91 -20.81 -18.43
N SER A 59 14.76 -20.65 -19.08
CA SER A 59 14.50 -21.36 -20.34
C SER A 59 13.66 -20.51 -21.28
N ASP A 60 14.16 -20.47 -22.51
CA ASP A 60 13.46 -20.33 -23.78
C ASP A 60 12.92 -18.94 -24.18
N ALA A 61 13.80 -18.13 -24.74
CA ALA A 61 13.49 -17.30 -25.91
C ALA A 61 14.77 -16.95 -26.69
N ASP A 62 15.50 -17.99 -27.11
CA ASP A 62 16.47 -17.89 -28.18
C ASP A 62 15.70 -18.15 -29.49
N MET A 63 15.52 -17.14 -30.34
CA MET A 63 15.30 -17.30 -31.78
C MET A 63 15.18 -15.94 -32.49
N LEU A 64 16.10 -15.77 -33.46
CA LEU A 64 16.05 -14.88 -34.64
C LEU A 64 16.67 -13.48 -34.50
N SER A 65 17.99 -13.45 -34.69
CA SER A 65 18.64 -12.36 -35.44
C SER A 65 18.24 -12.40 -36.92
N PRO A 66 18.29 -11.26 -37.63
CA PRO A 66 19.20 -11.22 -38.77
C PRO A 66 20.06 -9.95 -38.84
N LYS A 67 21.28 -10.18 -39.32
CA LYS A 67 22.33 -9.24 -39.72
C LYS A 67 21.93 -8.46 -40.98
N GLY A 68 22.38 -7.19 -41.11
CA GLY A 68 22.47 -6.50 -42.40
C GLY A 68 22.70 -4.99 -42.27
N ALA A 69 23.87 -4.52 -42.72
CA ALA A 69 24.33 -3.13 -42.66
C ALA A 69 23.91 -2.30 -43.88
N GLY A 70 23.81 -0.96 -43.72
CA GLY A 70 23.79 -0.01 -44.85
C GLY A 70 23.32 1.42 -44.50
N SER A 71 24.27 2.37 -44.50
CA SER A 71 24.11 3.84 -44.63
C SER A 71 23.35 4.18 -45.93
N VAL A 72 22.59 5.27 -46.19
CA VAL A 72 22.87 6.73 -46.10
C VAL A 72 21.55 7.51 -46.39
N THR A 73 21.38 8.69 -45.78
CA THR A 73 20.69 9.95 -46.24
C THR A 73 19.39 9.97 -47.08
N GLY A 74 18.46 10.86 -46.69
CA GLY A 74 17.61 11.60 -47.64
C GLY A 74 16.19 11.91 -47.16
N ALA A 75 15.91 13.19 -46.89
CA ALA A 75 14.58 13.70 -46.57
C ALA A 75 13.59 13.53 -47.73
N SER A 76 12.34 13.15 -47.44
CA SER A 76 11.14 13.49 -48.23
C SER A 76 9.87 13.13 -47.45
N SER A 77 9.09 14.16 -47.16
CA SER A 77 7.70 14.13 -46.74
C SER A 77 6.82 13.35 -47.73
N ALA A 78 6.25 12.23 -47.27
CA ALA A 78 5.14 11.56 -47.93
C ALA A 78 4.17 11.04 -46.87
N SER A 79 3.02 11.70 -46.78
CA SER A 79 1.84 11.25 -46.05
C SER A 79 1.38 9.90 -46.60
N THR A 80 1.78 8.84 -45.93
CA THR A 80 1.32 7.48 -46.21
C THR A 80 0.46 7.09 -45.03
N ALA A 81 -0.85 6.96 -45.24
CA ALA A 81 -1.77 6.35 -44.29
C ALA A 81 -1.29 4.92 -44.06
N SER A 82 -0.51 4.72 -43.00
CA SER A 82 -0.16 3.40 -42.51
C SER A 82 -1.32 2.96 -41.64
N THR A 83 -1.93 1.85 -42.02
CA THR A 83 -2.79 1.03 -41.19
C THR A 83 -1.98 0.65 -39.94
N THR A 84 -2.08 1.48 -38.90
CA THR A 84 -1.54 1.18 -37.58
C THR A 84 -2.45 0.16 -36.93
N ASP A 85 -1.93 -1.05 -36.71
CA ASP A 85 -2.52 -2.00 -35.76
C ASP A 85 -2.67 -1.26 -34.41
N PRO A 86 -3.88 -0.99 -33.92
CA PRO A 86 -4.08 -0.26 -32.67
C PRO A 86 -3.49 -1.02 -31.46
N ASP A 87 -3.27 -2.34 -31.60
CA ASP A 87 -2.74 -3.20 -30.55
C ASP A 87 -1.24 -3.00 -30.30
N LYS A 88 -0.46 -2.47 -31.26
CA LYS A 88 0.99 -2.23 -31.05
C LYS A 88 1.27 -0.89 -30.37
N GLU A 89 0.37 0.08 -30.49
CA GLU A 89 0.53 1.44 -29.93
C GLU A 89 0.22 1.47 -28.43
N LEU A 90 -0.72 0.66 -27.96
CA LEU A 90 -1.07 0.55 -26.52
C LEU A 90 0.08 0.00 -25.65
N VAL A 91 1.04 -0.73 -26.24
CA VAL A 91 2.17 -1.33 -25.52
C VAL A 91 3.28 -0.31 -25.23
N HIS A 92 3.34 0.80 -25.97
CA HIS A 92 4.39 1.83 -25.85
C HIS A 92 3.89 3.16 -25.28
N GLN A 93 2.67 3.20 -24.74
CA GLN A 93 2.14 4.42 -24.14
C GLN A 93 3.01 4.85 -22.95
N GLN A 94 3.80 5.92 -23.13
CA GLN A 94 4.55 6.51 -22.02
C GLN A 94 3.56 6.93 -20.93
N SER A 95 3.74 6.38 -19.73
CA SER A 95 2.91 6.75 -18.59
C SER A 95 3.15 8.22 -18.24
N LEU A 96 2.15 9.06 -18.51
CA LEU A 96 2.12 10.45 -18.07
C LEU A 96 1.74 10.48 -16.59
N ALA A 97 2.74 10.38 -15.71
CA ALA A 97 2.53 10.43 -14.27
C ALA A 97 2.68 11.86 -13.76
N PHE A 98 1.72 12.30 -12.95
CA PHE A 98 1.76 13.60 -12.28
C PHE A 98 1.82 13.39 -10.77
N VAL A 99 2.53 14.27 -10.07
CA VAL A 99 2.65 14.28 -8.62
C VAL A 99 2.05 15.57 -8.06
N SER A 100 1.24 15.47 -7.01
CA SER A 100 0.71 16.62 -6.28
C SER A 100 1.77 17.19 -5.34
N GLN A 101 2.07 18.48 -5.47
CA GLN A 101 3.00 19.22 -4.62
C GLN A 101 2.32 20.43 -3.97
N LEU A 102 2.59 20.65 -2.68
CA LEU A 102 2.17 21.86 -1.97
C LEU A 102 3.17 22.99 -2.25
N ALA A 103 2.77 23.98 -3.05
CA ALA A 103 3.58 25.13 -3.39
C ALA A 103 3.19 26.34 -2.52
N GLN A 104 4.14 26.83 -1.71
CA GLN A 104 3.96 28.10 -1.01
C GLN A 104 4.37 29.25 -1.93
N THR A 105 3.49 30.23 -2.10
CA THR A 105 3.78 31.44 -2.88
C THR A 105 3.52 32.67 -2.02
N PRO A 106 4.14 33.83 -2.29
CA PRO A 106 3.86 35.04 -1.52
C PRO A 106 2.37 35.44 -1.50
N ARG A 107 1.59 35.00 -2.49
CA ARG A 107 0.12 35.19 -2.55
C ARG A 107 -0.68 34.15 -1.76
N HIS A 108 -0.09 32.99 -1.47
CA HIS A 108 -0.70 31.87 -0.75
C HIS A 108 0.31 31.28 0.25
N PRO A 109 0.54 31.96 1.39
CA PRO A 109 1.43 31.46 2.45
C PRO A 109 0.94 30.15 3.06
N GLU A 110 -0.36 29.88 3.03
CA GLU A 110 -0.99 28.63 3.47
C GLU A 110 -0.61 27.41 2.60
N GLY A 111 -0.03 27.65 1.43
CA GLY A 111 0.32 26.62 0.45
C GLY A 111 -0.85 26.28 -0.48
N ARG A 112 -0.57 26.21 -1.78
CA ARG A 112 -1.51 25.79 -2.81
C ARG A 112 -1.08 24.45 -3.39
N MET A 113 -2.01 23.51 -3.51
CA MET A 113 -1.74 22.25 -4.19
C MET A 113 -1.63 22.47 -5.70
N THR A 114 -0.55 21.96 -6.29
CA THR A 114 -0.22 22.04 -7.71
C THR A 114 0.18 20.66 -8.22
N PHE A 115 0.04 20.42 -9.52
CA PHE A 115 0.48 19.18 -10.15
C PHE A 115 1.73 19.43 -10.99
N LYS A 116 2.73 18.56 -10.87
CA LYS A 116 3.95 18.57 -11.69
C LYS A 116 4.15 17.21 -12.35
N GLU A 117 4.83 17.19 -13.49
CA GLU A 117 5.25 15.91 -14.10
C GLU A 117 6.21 15.19 -13.15
N TYR A 118 6.09 13.87 -13.04
CA TYR A 118 6.91 13.09 -12.11
C TYR A 118 8.43 13.29 -12.33
N ARG A 119 8.86 13.59 -13.56
CA ARG A 119 10.27 13.83 -13.89
C ARG A 119 10.83 15.14 -13.35
N GLU A 120 9.96 16.09 -13.01
CA GLU A 120 10.33 17.41 -12.49
C GLU A 120 10.40 17.41 -10.95
N VAL A 121 10.12 16.28 -10.30
CA VAL A 121 10.02 16.17 -8.84
C VAL A 121 11.10 15.23 -8.34
N ASP A 122 11.88 15.71 -7.37
CA ASP A 122 12.81 14.85 -6.63
C ASP A 122 12.02 13.92 -5.69
N ALA A 123 12.14 12.61 -5.92
CA ALA A 123 11.49 11.58 -5.11
C ALA A 123 11.97 11.58 -3.65
N ARG A 124 13.11 12.21 -3.35
CA ARG A 124 13.60 12.39 -1.98
C ARG A 124 12.76 13.36 -1.15
N VAL A 125 12.01 14.25 -1.78
CA VAL A 125 11.29 15.32 -1.08
C VAL A 125 9.79 14.98 -1.02
N ALA A 126 9.30 14.71 0.19
CA ALA A 126 7.88 14.49 0.44
C ALA A 126 7.06 15.77 0.18
N SER A 127 5.76 15.63 -0.08
CA SER A 127 4.85 16.76 -0.37
C SER A 127 4.76 17.81 0.74
N ARG A 128 5.11 17.45 1.98
CA ARG A 128 5.15 18.33 3.16
C ARG A 128 6.56 18.90 3.44
N GLY A 129 7.53 18.63 2.56
CA GLY A 129 8.91 19.16 2.63
C GLY A 129 9.88 18.33 3.48
N TYR A 130 9.47 17.14 3.94
CA TYR A 130 10.40 16.23 4.62
C TYR A 130 11.28 15.51 3.60
N GLU A 131 12.58 15.45 3.87
CA GLU A 131 13.53 14.68 3.07
C GLU A 131 13.55 13.22 3.57
N ILE A 132 13.38 12.31 2.63
CA ILE A 132 13.50 10.87 2.84
C ILE A 132 14.99 10.55 2.93
N SER A 133 15.40 9.77 3.94
CA SER A 133 16.80 9.40 4.09
C SER A 133 17.28 8.55 2.91
N GLU A 134 18.58 8.59 2.61
CA GLU A 134 19.16 7.80 1.53
C GLU A 134 18.95 6.29 1.74
N GLN A 135 19.05 5.83 2.99
CA GLN A 135 18.79 4.45 3.38
C GLN A 135 17.33 4.04 3.10
N ASP A 136 16.37 4.89 3.46
CA ASP A 136 14.96 4.62 3.18
C ASP A 136 14.67 4.59 1.67
N LEU A 137 15.36 5.44 0.90
CA LEU A 137 15.22 5.47 -0.56
C LEU A 137 15.71 4.17 -1.20
N GLU A 138 16.85 3.63 -0.76
CA GLU A 138 17.36 2.34 -1.22
C GLU A 138 16.37 1.19 -0.92
N ILE A 139 15.78 1.20 0.28
CA ILE A 139 14.74 0.21 0.65
C ILE A 139 13.52 0.36 -0.25
N LEU A 140 13.06 1.59 -0.49
CA LEU A 140 11.91 1.86 -1.36
C LEU A 140 12.17 1.41 -2.80
N GLU A 141 13.38 1.58 -3.34
CA GLU A 141 13.77 1.09 -4.66
C GLU A 141 13.69 -0.44 -4.73
N GLN A 142 14.22 -1.13 -3.72
CA GLN A 142 14.14 -2.59 -3.63
C GLN A 142 12.69 -3.09 -3.56
N VAL A 143 11.87 -2.46 -2.72
CA VAL A 143 10.44 -2.79 -2.58
C VAL A 143 9.69 -2.49 -3.87
N ALA A 144 10.05 -1.43 -4.59
CA ALA A 144 9.42 -1.07 -5.86
C ALA A 144 9.65 -2.12 -6.96
N ALA A 145 10.71 -2.93 -6.88
CA ALA A 145 10.95 -4.04 -7.80
C ALA A 145 10.16 -5.32 -7.46
N LEU A 146 9.58 -5.43 -6.26
CA LEU A 146 8.86 -6.62 -5.83
C LEU A 146 7.52 -6.83 -6.57
N PRO A 147 7.00 -8.06 -6.66
CA PRO A 147 5.62 -8.31 -7.06
C PRO A 147 4.61 -7.61 -6.13
N PHE A 148 3.42 -7.26 -6.65
CA PHE A 148 2.40 -6.53 -5.89
C PHE A 148 2.07 -7.16 -4.53
N LYS A 149 1.98 -8.50 -4.48
CA LYS A 149 1.69 -9.25 -3.25
C LYS A 149 2.70 -8.95 -2.15
N ASP A 150 3.98 -8.87 -2.51
CA ASP A 150 5.07 -8.69 -1.56
C ASP A 150 5.18 -7.21 -1.17
N LYS A 151 4.96 -6.27 -2.10
CA LYS A 151 4.79 -4.84 -1.79
C LYS A 151 3.67 -4.61 -0.77
N TYR A 152 2.54 -5.29 -0.97
CA TYR A 152 1.38 -5.17 -0.09
C TYR A 152 1.67 -5.72 1.30
N ALA A 153 2.33 -6.88 1.39
CA ALA A 153 2.73 -7.45 2.68
C ALA A 153 3.70 -6.54 3.43
N TRP A 154 4.74 -6.04 2.75
CA TRP A 154 5.69 -5.08 3.30
C TRP A 154 4.99 -3.80 3.77
N PHE A 155 4.08 -3.24 2.96
CA PHE A 155 3.32 -2.05 3.33
C PHE A 155 2.46 -2.27 4.59
N LEU A 156 1.80 -3.41 4.71
CA LEU A 156 1.02 -3.74 5.90
C LEU A 156 1.90 -3.86 7.14
N GLU A 157 3.08 -4.45 7.02
CA GLU A 157 4.05 -4.54 8.12
C GLU A 157 4.46 -3.13 8.59
N GLN A 158 4.93 -2.29 7.66
CA GLN A 158 5.37 -0.92 7.98
C GLN A 158 4.23 -0.08 8.57
N THR A 159 3.03 -0.14 7.99
CA THR A 159 1.89 0.64 8.49
C THR A 159 1.35 0.12 9.82
N SER A 160 1.41 -1.18 10.07
CA SER A 160 0.99 -1.76 11.35
C SER A 160 1.91 -1.34 12.50
N ALA A 161 3.20 -1.17 12.23
CA ALA A 161 4.17 -0.69 13.22
C ALA A 161 3.91 0.76 13.65
N LEU A 162 3.25 1.57 12.81
CA LEU A 162 2.88 2.94 13.15
C LEU A 162 1.70 3.01 14.14
N ILE A 163 0.80 2.01 14.13
CA ILE A 163 -0.44 2.06 14.91
C ILE A 163 -0.12 1.88 16.40
N LYS A 164 -0.52 2.87 17.21
CA LYS A 164 -0.36 2.78 18.66
C LYS A 164 -1.27 1.69 19.26
N PRO A 165 -0.81 0.92 20.25
CA PRO A 165 -1.65 0.01 21.00
C PRO A 165 -2.87 0.71 21.61
N TRP A 166 -4.00 -0.01 21.71
CA TRP A 166 -5.23 0.53 22.30
C TRP A 166 -5.06 0.96 23.77
N GLU A 167 -4.17 0.29 24.51
CA GLU A 167 -3.95 0.60 25.92
C GLU A 167 -3.25 1.96 26.12
N ASP A 168 -2.58 2.49 25.08
CA ASP A 168 -1.94 3.81 25.09
C ASP A 168 -2.92 4.95 24.75
N GLY A 169 -4.14 4.62 24.31
CA GLY A 169 -5.16 5.60 23.95
C GLY A 169 -5.92 5.23 22.68
N HIS A 170 -7.02 5.94 22.44
CA HIS A 170 -7.82 5.83 21.22
C HIS A 170 -8.50 7.15 20.92
N LEU A 171 -8.63 7.49 19.64
CA LEU A 171 -9.39 8.65 19.20
C LEU A 171 -10.88 8.29 19.22
N LYS A 172 -11.68 8.97 20.04
CA LYS A 172 -13.12 8.75 20.12
C LYS A 172 -13.85 9.76 19.25
N MET A 173 -14.62 9.26 18.28
CA MET A 173 -15.42 10.05 17.37
C MET A 173 -16.91 9.79 17.62
N ARG A 174 -17.67 10.85 17.93
CA ARG A 174 -19.12 10.76 18.18
C ARG A 174 -19.86 11.47 17.08
N VAL A 175 -20.66 10.75 16.31
CA VAL A 175 -21.30 11.30 15.11
C VAL A 175 -22.74 10.87 14.98
N HIS A 176 -23.55 11.74 14.40
CA HIS A 176 -24.87 11.39 13.90
C HIS A 176 -24.74 10.69 12.55
N ARG A 177 -25.64 9.75 12.25
CA ARG A 177 -25.57 9.01 10.98
C ARG A 177 -25.87 9.89 9.79
N GLU A 178 -26.83 10.79 9.96
CA GLU A 178 -27.28 11.79 9.00
C GLU A 178 -26.18 12.79 8.63
N ASN A 179 -25.27 13.09 9.55
CA ASN A 179 -24.24 14.12 9.38
C ASN A 179 -22.81 13.56 9.48
N ILE A 180 -22.62 12.27 9.19
CA ILE A 180 -21.36 11.55 9.44
C ILE A 180 -20.15 12.27 8.85
N LEU A 181 -20.25 12.78 7.63
CA LEU A 181 -19.11 13.40 6.93
C LEU A 181 -18.68 14.69 7.62
N VAL A 182 -19.62 15.62 7.80
CA VAL A 182 -19.33 16.96 8.35
C VAL A 182 -18.81 16.82 9.78
N GLU A 183 -19.51 16.06 10.62
CA GLU A 183 -19.13 15.89 12.02
C GLU A 183 -17.83 15.10 12.19
N SER A 184 -17.53 14.14 11.31
CA SER A 184 -16.24 13.44 11.32
C SER A 184 -15.10 14.37 10.91
N MET A 185 -15.31 15.21 9.89
CA MET A 185 -14.29 16.15 9.43
C MET A 185 -13.98 17.21 10.49
N GLU A 186 -15.01 17.80 11.12
CA GLU A 186 -14.82 18.77 12.20
C GLU A 186 -14.03 18.17 13.38
N GLN A 187 -14.34 16.92 13.76
CA GLN A 187 -13.61 16.22 14.82
C GLN A 187 -12.17 15.89 14.40
N LEU A 188 -11.96 15.47 13.15
CA LEU A 188 -10.63 15.10 12.65
C LEU A 188 -9.71 16.32 12.48
N LEU A 189 -10.25 17.49 12.13
CA LEU A 189 -9.49 18.74 12.01
C LEU A 189 -8.85 19.17 13.33
N GLY A 190 -9.44 18.82 14.47
CA GLY A 190 -8.89 19.10 15.79
C GLY A 190 -7.82 18.11 16.27
N VAL A 191 -7.55 17.04 15.51
CA VAL A 191 -6.63 15.98 15.93
C VAL A 191 -5.19 16.41 15.71
N GLN A 192 -4.40 16.37 16.78
CA GLN A 192 -2.97 16.62 16.71
C GLN A 192 -2.22 15.46 16.06
N MET A 193 -1.11 15.76 15.37
CA MET A 193 -0.32 14.78 14.62
C MET A 193 0.14 13.59 15.49
N GLU A 194 0.46 13.83 16.76
CA GLU A 194 0.86 12.81 17.73
C GLU A 194 -0.21 11.74 18.03
N HIS A 195 -1.48 12.08 17.76
CA HIS A 195 -2.64 11.22 17.98
C HIS A 195 -3.16 10.55 16.71
N ILE A 196 -2.63 10.91 15.53
CA ILE A 196 -3.16 10.41 14.25
C ILE A 196 -3.03 8.89 14.09
N HIS A 197 -2.06 8.30 14.78
CA HIS A 197 -1.81 6.86 14.79
C HIS A 197 -2.56 6.10 15.89
N MET A 198 -3.37 6.79 16.71
CA MET A 198 -4.21 6.12 17.69
C MET A 198 -5.40 5.43 17.01
N PRO A 199 -5.82 4.24 17.48
CA PRO A 199 -7.00 3.57 16.97
C PRO A 199 -8.25 4.45 17.08
N LEU A 200 -9.11 4.45 16.04
CA LEU A 200 -10.36 5.20 16.03
C LEU A 200 -11.51 4.39 16.63
N ARG A 201 -12.27 5.01 17.54
CA ARG A 201 -13.51 4.48 18.13
C ARG A 201 -14.69 5.35 17.71
N ILE A 202 -15.56 4.80 16.88
CA ILE A 202 -16.74 5.51 16.38
C ILE A 202 -17.96 5.15 17.24
N GLU A 203 -18.67 6.16 17.71
CA GLU A 203 -19.96 6.03 18.40
C GLU A 203 -21.03 6.83 17.67
N PHE A 204 -22.10 6.15 17.29
CA PHE A 204 -23.25 6.83 16.69
C PHE A 204 -24.15 7.38 17.79
N ILE A 205 -24.39 8.69 17.75
CA ILE A 205 -25.36 9.33 18.64
C ILE A 205 -26.75 8.97 18.11
N VAL A 206 -27.57 8.38 18.96
CA VAL A 206 -28.99 8.18 18.68
C VAL A 206 -29.70 9.39 19.25
N THR A 207 -30.18 10.27 18.39
CA THR A 207 -31.18 11.27 18.76
C THR A 207 -32.42 10.51 19.26
N GLY A 208 -32.87 10.84 20.48
CA GLY A 208 -33.84 10.05 21.21
C GLY A 208 -35.13 9.82 20.43
N PHE A 209 -35.67 8.61 20.54
CA PHE A 209 -37.12 8.45 20.65
C PHE A 209 -37.57 9.29 21.85
N THR A 210 -37.99 10.53 21.60
CA THR A 210 -38.92 11.21 22.49
C THR A 210 -40.26 10.52 22.29
N ASP A 211 -40.60 9.59 23.18
CA ASP A 211 -42.00 9.23 23.43
C ASP A 211 -42.66 10.47 24.06
N GLU A 212 -43.51 11.14 23.28
CA GLU A 212 -44.55 12.05 23.77
C GLU A 212 -45.91 11.54 23.27
#